data_AF-A0A9P4P607-F1
#
_entry.id   AF-A0A9P4P607-F1
#
_cell.length_a   1.000
_cell.length_b   1.000
_cell.length_c   1.000
_cell.angle_alpha   90.00
_cell.angle_beta   90.00
_cell.angle_gamma   90.00
#
_symmetry.space_group_name_H-M   'P 1'
#
loop_
_entity.id
_entity.type
_entity.pdbx_description
1 polymer ?
#
loop_
_entity_poly.entity_id
_entity_poly.type
_entity_poly.pdbx_seq_one_letter_code
_entity_poly.pdbx_strand_id
1 'polypeptide(L)'
;MVTEKGDLIQTIALSTDGKEKDRVCKGRPDQWCIFASVLEADTGHQLVNSPSRATAASPSQQVNMRYTFDANTGKVTQTVKLDGKVIDEMSTSSGKPFDFYTEIECQNWAHGLAHAHSYLYTTFRLNQPDMGWRDIINNWQTSNADPETHDGGKTWYVSWAHINETFFEVVSQTNSLICLLLLVLI
;
A
#
# COMPACT_ATOMS: atom_id res chain seq x y z
N MET A 1 -2.81 -2.09 -5.39
CA MET A 1 -3.85 -2.00 -6.45
C MET A 1 -3.41 -2.81 -7.66
N VAL A 2 -4.21 -3.75 -8.18
CA VAL A 2 -3.90 -4.55 -9.38
C VAL A 2 -4.54 -3.90 -10.58
N THR A 3 -3.85 -4.01 -11.70
CA THR A 3 -4.27 -3.49 -12.98
C THR A 3 -4.46 -4.59 -14.01
N GLU A 4 -5.19 -4.32 -15.09
CA GLU A 4 -5.43 -5.27 -16.19
C GLU A 4 -4.15 -5.83 -16.84
N LYS A 5 -3.00 -5.15 -16.69
CA LYS A 5 -1.71 -5.67 -17.15
C LYS A 5 -1.01 -6.58 -16.13
N GLY A 6 -1.60 -6.76 -14.95
CA GLY A 6 -1.06 -7.50 -13.83
C GLY A 6 -0.22 -6.66 -12.87
N ASP A 7 0.16 -5.42 -13.24
CA ASP A 7 1.04 -4.60 -12.38
C ASP A 7 0.39 -4.30 -11.04
N LEU A 8 1.23 -4.23 -10.02
CA LEU A 8 0.85 -3.96 -8.64
C LEU A 8 1.28 -2.56 -8.24
N ILE A 9 0.33 -1.63 -8.18
CA ILE A 9 0.56 -0.24 -7.76
C ILE A 9 0.41 -0.17 -6.24
N GLN A 10 1.47 0.19 -5.52
CA GLN A 10 1.55 0.10 -4.06
C GLN A 10 2.21 1.31 -3.44
N THR A 11 1.65 1.79 -2.33
CA THR A 11 2.43 2.53 -1.34
C THR A 11 3.00 1.51 -0.40
N ILE A 12 4.32 1.53 -0.24
CA ILE A 12 5.00 0.63 0.69
C ILE A 12 5.36 1.44 1.95
N ALA A 13 4.99 0.90 3.11
CA ALA A 13 5.59 1.27 4.37
C ALA A 13 6.55 0.15 4.78
N LEU A 14 7.85 0.41 4.62
CA LEU A 14 8.90 -0.57 4.83
C LEU A 14 9.50 -0.44 6.24
N SER A 15 9.52 -1.55 6.96
CA SER A 15 10.31 -1.72 8.19
C SER A 15 11.53 -2.59 7.89
N THR A 16 12.71 -2.03 8.14
CA THR A 16 14.00 -2.71 7.99
C THR A 16 14.95 -2.20 9.08
N ASP A 17 16.16 -2.75 9.22
CA ASP A 17 17.08 -2.39 10.30
C ASP A 17 18.44 -1.89 9.82
N GLY A 18 19.21 -1.37 10.78
CA GLY A 18 20.61 -0.99 10.65
C GLY A 18 20.95 -0.27 9.34
N LYS A 19 21.88 -0.87 8.59
CA LYS A 19 22.44 -0.28 7.37
C LYS A 19 21.43 -0.17 6.24
N GLU A 20 20.42 -1.03 6.19
CA GLU A 20 19.44 -1.01 5.12
C GLU A 20 18.45 0.15 5.32
N LYS A 21 18.02 0.38 6.56
CA LYS A 21 17.22 1.58 6.88
C LYS A 21 17.99 2.86 6.55
N ASP A 22 19.28 2.90 6.87
CA ASP A 22 20.15 4.03 6.55
C ASP A 22 20.27 4.28 5.03
N ARG A 23 20.28 3.22 4.21
CA ARG A 23 20.33 3.32 2.75
C ARG A 23 18.99 3.78 2.17
N VAL A 24 17.89 3.21 2.65
CA VAL A 24 16.54 3.42 2.09
C VAL A 24 16.00 4.81 2.45
N CYS A 25 15.96 5.16 3.74
CA CYS A 25 15.34 6.42 4.20
C CYS A 25 16.11 7.21 5.25
N LYS A 26 17.26 6.72 5.75
CA LYS A 26 18.01 7.35 6.87
C LYS A 26 17.15 7.55 8.12
N GLY A 27 16.21 6.64 8.35
CA GLY A 27 15.29 6.66 9.48
C GLY A 27 15.87 6.02 10.74
N ARG A 28 15.25 6.30 11.88
CA ARG A 28 15.51 5.65 13.17
C ARG A 28 14.84 4.27 13.26
N PRO A 29 15.24 3.40 14.20
CA PRO A 29 14.61 2.09 14.38
C PRO A 29 13.09 2.11 14.51
N ASP A 30 12.53 3.13 15.17
CA ASP A 30 11.08 3.33 15.38
C ASP A 30 10.31 3.91 14.17
N GLN A 31 11.00 4.24 13.08
CA GLN A 31 10.41 4.89 11.92
C GLN A 31 10.21 3.93 10.75
N TRP A 32 9.14 4.13 9.99
CA TRP A 32 8.87 3.43 8.74
C TRP A 32 9.46 4.19 7.55
N CYS A 33 9.91 3.50 6.51
CA CYS A 33 10.31 4.12 5.25
C CYS A 33 9.13 4.08 4.27
N ILE A 34 8.60 5.25 3.87
CA ILE A 34 7.40 5.37 3.04
C ILE A 34 7.75 5.80 1.62
N PHE A 35 7.21 5.11 0.61
CA PHE A 35 7.42 5.44 -0.81
C PHE A 35 6.31 4.88 -1.72
N ALA A 36 6.22 5.42 -2.93
CA ALA A 36 5.40 4.90 -4.02
C ALA A 36 6.19 3.84 -4.81
N SER A 37 5.53 2.79 -5.25
CA SER A 37 6.15 1.75 -6.05
C SER A 37 5.17 1.04 -6.98
N VAL A 38 5.72 0.41 -8.02
CA VAL A 38 4.98 -0.48 -8.90
C VAL A 38 5.76 -1.79 -9.06
N LEU A 39 5.12 -2.93 -8.81
CA LEU A 39 5.68 -4.23 -9.21
C LEU A 39 5.17 -4.53 -10.61
N GLU A 40 6.07 -4.53 -11.59
CA GLU A 40 5.75 -4.86 -12.98
C GLU A 40 5.51 -6.36 -13.11
N ALA A 41 4.35 -6.75 -13.66
CA ALA A 41 3.99 -8.17 -13.74
C ALA A 41 4.80 -8.96 -14.76
N ASP A 42 5.26 -8.30 -15.82
CA ASP A 42 5.99 -8.94 -16.93
C ASP A 42 7.46 -9.25 -16.59
N THR A 43 8.08 -8.40 -15.78
CA THR A 43 9.50 -8.51 -15.39
C THR A 43 9.70 -8.93 -13.94
N GLY A 44 8.70 -8.74 -13.08
CA GLY A 44 8.84 -8.85 -11.63
C GLY A 44 9.71 -7.75 -11.01
N HIS A 45 10.00 -6.67 -11.76
CA HIS A 45 10.81 -5.56 -11.25
C HIS A 45 9.97 -4.62 -10.39
N GLN A 46 10.50 -4.30 -9.21
CA GLN A 46 9.94 -3.25 -8.36
C GLN A 46 10.46 -1.89 -8.84
N LEU A 47 9.61 -1.15 -9.53
CA LEU A 47 9.84 0.25 -9.85
C LEU A 47 9.64 1.11 -8.60
N VAL A 48 10.63 1.97 -8.35
CA VAL A 48 10.61 3.06 -7.38
C VAL A 48 11.07 4.33 -8.10
N ASN A 49 10.70 5.51 -7.61
CA ASN A 49 11.20 6.73 -8.21
C ASN A 49 12.73 6.81 -8.06
N SER A 50 13.43 7.45 -9.00
CA SER A 50 14.88 7.62 -8.92
C SER A 50 15.24 9.11 -8.94
N PRO A 51 16.10 9.61 -8.03
CA PRO A 51 16.63 8.93 -6.85
C PRO A 51 15.64 9.09 -5.67
N SER A 52 14.58 8.28 -5.57
CA SER A 52 13.70 8.34 -4.40
C SER A 52 14.34 7.54 -3.27
N ARG A 53 14.95 8.27 -2.33
CA ARG A 53 15.01 7.76 -0.97
C ARG A 53 13.59 7.82 -0.43
N ALA A 54 13.10 6.70 0.08
CA ALA A 54 11.86 6.69 0.84
C ALA A 54 11.93 7.74 1.96
N THR A 55 10.77 8.21 2.41
CA THR A 55 10.71 9.19 3.50
C THR A 55 10.48 8.50 4.83
N ALA A 56 11.31 8.79 5.82
CA ALA A 56 11.11 8.28 7.18
C ALA A 56 9.85 8.89 7.81
N ALA A 57 8.95 8.04 8.30
CA ALA A 57 7.74 8.41 9.01
C ALA A 57 7.84 7.97 10.48
N SER A 58 7.64 8.94 11.38
CA SER A 58 7.61 8.72 12.82
C SER A 58 6.25 8.19 13.28
N PRO A 59 6.18 7.56 14.46
CA PRO A 59 4.91 7.23 15.08
C PRO A 59 3.97 8.43 15.13
N SER A 60 2.68 8.21 14.91
CA SER A 60 1.61 9.23 14.85
C SER A 60 1.56 10.11 13.59
N GLN A 61 2.57 10.07 12.72
CA GLN A 61 2.47 10.76 11.43
C GLN A 61 1.50 10.03 10.50
N GLN A 62 0.70 10.78 9.76
CA GLN A 62 -0.33 10.20 8.90
C GLN A 62 0.20 10.03 7.48
N VAL A 63 0.11 8.81 6.96
CA VAL A 63 0.37 8.50 5.56
C VAL A 63 -0.96 8.57 4.80
N ASN A 64 -1.01 9.43 3.78
CA ASN A 64 -2.15 9.55 2.89
C ASN A 64 -1.79 8.98 1.52
N MET A 65 -2.61 8.04 1.04
CA MET A 65 -2.39 7.31 -0.20
C MET A 65 -3.52 7.64 -1.17
N ARG A 66 -3.19 8.13 -2.35
CA ARG A 66 -4.17 8.40 -3.41
C ARG A 66 -3.77 7.70 -4.69
N TYR A 67 -4.69 6.92 -5.25
CA TYR A 67 -4.55 6.30 -6.56
C TYR A 67 -5.61 6.89 -7.48
N THR A 68 -5.24 7.28 -8.69
CA THR A 68 -6.15 7.85 -9.69
C THR A 68 -5.87 7.24 -11.05
N PHE A 69 -6.88 6.63 -11.65
CA PHE A 69 -6.81 6.13 -13.03
C PHE A 69 -7.32 7.19 -14.00
N ASP A 70 -6.56 7.42 -15.08
CA ASP A 70 -6.95 8.26 -16.21
C ASP A 70 -7.24 7.40 -17.44
N ALA A 71 -8.52 7.33 -17.81
CA ALA A 71 -8.98 6.54 -18.95
C ALA A 71 -8.46 7.04 -20.31
N ASN A 72 -8.04 8.30 -20.43
CA ASN A 72 -7.52 8.85 -21.68
C ASN A 72 -6.07 8.40 -21.92
N THR A 73 -5.29 8.27 -20.85
CA THR A 73 -3.87 7.91 -20.92
C THR A 73 -3.62 6.44 -20.58
N GLY A 74 -4.59 5.75 -19.97
CA GLY A 74 -4.44 4.40 -19.46
C GLY A 74 -3.48 4.31 -18.27
N LYS A 75 -3.22 5.45 -17.60
CA LYS A 75 -2.27 5.55 -16.51
C LYS A 75 -2.94 5.50 -15.15
N VAL A 76 -2.25 4.90 -14.21
CA VAL A 76 -2.51 5.05 -12.78
C VAL A 76 -1.47 6.00 -12.21
N THR A 77 -1.92 7.07 -11.58
CA THR A 77 -1.08 7.94 -10.76
C THR A 77 -1.31 7.64 -9.29
N GLN A 78 -0.23 7.36 -8.59
CA GLN A 78 -0.16 7.21 -7.16
C GLN A 78 0.52 8.44 -6.55
N THR A 79 -0.14 9.09 -5.60
CA THR A 79 0.44 10.19 -4.81
C THR A 79 0.47 9.79 -3.35
N VAL A 80 1.64 9.92 -2.71
CA VAL A 80 1.86 9.61 -1.30
C VAL A 80 2.17 10.88 -0.54
N LYS A 81 1.46 11.08 0.57
CA LYS A 81 1.66 12.23 1.46
C LYS A 81 2.00 11.78 2.87
N LEU A 82 2.85 12.54 3.54
CA LEU A 82 3.12 12.42 4.97
C LEU A 82 2.73 13.75 5.63
N ASP A 83 1.80 13.71 6.60
CA ASP A 83 1.21 14.89 7.25
C ASP A 83 0.75 15.96 6.25
N GLY A 84 0.11 15.51 5.16
CA GLY A 84 -0.44 16.37 4.11
C GLY A 84 0.57 16.86 3.07
N LYS A 85 1.87 16.69 3.28
CA LYS A 85 2.92 17.03 2.30
C LYS A 85 3.15 15.87 1.34
N VAL A 86 3.14 16.14 0.02
CA VAL A 86 3.54 15.14 -0.98
C VAL A 86 5.00 14.76 -0.76
N ILE A 87 5.25 13.48 -0.53
CA ILE A 87 6.58 12.90 -0.36
C ILE A 87 6.99 12.05 -1.56
N ASP A 88 6.02 11.53 -2.31
CA ASP A 88 6.27 10.72 -3.50
C ASP A 88 5.08 10.76 -4.47
N GLU A 89 5.35 10.65 -5.76
CA GLU A 89 4.33 10.55 -6.80
C GLU A 89 4.85 9.76 -8.01
N MET A 90 4.13 8.72 -8.42
CA MET A 90 4.48 7.87 -9.56
C MET A 90 3.28 7.71 -10.49
N SER A 91 3.53 7.73 -11.80
CA SER A 91 2.49 7.50 -12.81
C SER A 91 2.95 6.46 -13.82
N THR A 92 2.21 5.35 -13.92
CA THR A 92 2.57 4.21 -14.76
C THR A 92 1.44 3.86 -15.73
N SER A 93 1.81 3.39 -16.92
CA SER A 93 0.87 2.93 -17.95
C SER A 93 0.45 1.48 -17.69
N SER A 94 -0.10 1.22 -16.51
CA SER A 94 -0.41 -0.13 -16.02
C SER A 94 -1.79 -0.64 -16.44
N GLY A 95 -2.62 0.18 -17.09
CA GLY A 95 -3.98 -0.20 -17.48
C GLY A 95 -4.99 0.02 -16.36
N LYS A 96 -6.24 -0.39 -16.58
CA LYS A 96 -7.33 -0.10 -15.66
C LYS A 96 -7.18 -0.93 -14.37
N PRO A 97 -7.34 -0.32 -13.19
CA PRO A 97 -7.38 -1.07 -11.94
C PRO A 97 -8.70 -1.84 -11.83
N PHE A 98 -8.64 -3.08 -11.36
CA PHE A 98 -9.83 -3.92 -11.22
C PHE A 98 -10.07 -4.46 -9.80
N ASP A 99 -9.11 -4.35 -8.89
CA ASP A 99 -9.27 -4.84 -7.53
C ASP A 99 -8.48 -3.96 -6.52
N PHE A 100 -8.79 -4.03 -5.21
CA PHE A 100 -8.10 -3.40 -4.06
C PHE A 100 -7.94 -4.32 -2.79
N TYR A 101 -6.74 -4.48 -2.22
CA TYR A 101 -6.46 -5.11 -0.93
C TYR A 101 -5.29 -4.45 -0.20
N THR A 102 -5.16 -4.82 1.08
CA THR A 102 -4.06 -4.48 1.97
C THR A 102 -3.36 -5.78 2.40
N GLU A 103 -2.03 -5.78 2.48
CA GLU A 103 -1.26 -6.96 2.86
C GLU A 103 -0.10 -6.59 3.79
N ILE A 104 0.26 -7.52 4.67
CA ILE A 104 1.53 -7.45 5.39
C ILE A 104 2.37 -8.59 4.87
N GLU A 105 3.53 -8.26 4.30
CA GLU A 105 4.48 -9.23 3.79
C GLU A 105 5.77 -9.17 4.62
N CYS A 106 6.44 -10.30 4.81
CA CYS A 106 7.78 -10.32 5.35
C CYS A 106 8.68 -11.14 4.42
N GLN A 107 9.72 -10.50 3.89
CA GLN A 107 10.65 -11.03 2.90
C GLN A 107 12.06 -11.16 3.47
N ASN A 108 12.91 -11.89 2.74
CA ASN A 108 14.35 -11.96 2.98
C ASN A 108 14.73 -12.29 4.46
N TRP A 109 13.99 -13.22 5.07
CA TRP A 109 14.21 -13.71 6.44
C TRP A 109 13.96 -12.70 7.56
N ALA A 110 13.31 -11.56 7.25
CA ALA A 110 12.75 -10.76 8.32
C ALA A 110 11.80 -11.58 9.17
N HIS A 111 11.91 -11.33 10.46
CA HIS A 111 11.07 -11.88 11.49
C HIS A 111 10.81 -10.76 12.47
N GLY A 112 9.74 -10.91 13.23
CA GLY A 112 9.33 -9.91 14.19
C GLY A 112 7.88 -9.54 14.03
N LEU A 113 7.53 -8.46 14.71
CA LEU A 113 6.17 -8.03 14.88
C LEU A 113 5.86 -6.91 13.89
N ALA A 114 4.92 -7.16 12.97
CA ALA A 114 4.18 -6.08 12.35
C ALA A 114 3.11 -5.63 13.33
N HIS A 115 3.30 -4.44 13.91
CA HIS A 115 2.34 -3.88 14.85
C HIS A 115 0.97 -3.67 14.19
N ALA A 116 -0.08 -3.83 15.00
CA ALA A 116 -1.43 -3.48 14.60
C ALA A 116 -1.49 -2.04 14.09
N HIS A 117 -2.26 -1.82 13.04
CA HIS A 117 -2.39 -0.50 12.42
C HIS A 117 -3.79 -0.35 11.82
N SER A 118 -4.12 0.85 11.34
CA SER A 118 -5.44 1.12 10.82
C SER A 118 -5.42 2.04 9.62
N TYR A 119 -6.29 1.75 8.67
CA TYR A 119 -6.66 2.63 7.58
C TYR A 119 -7.85 3.45 8.05
N LEU A 120 -7.79 4.76 7.85
CA LEU A 120 -8.83 5.69 8.28
C LEU A 120 -9.37 6.43 7.06
N TYR A 121 -10.68 6.63 7.03
CA TYR A 121 -11.36 7.45 6.01
C TYR A 121 -11.05 7.02 4.56
N THR A 122 -11.05 5.71 4.32
CA THR A 122 -10.82 5.16 2.97
C THR A 122 -12.01 5.47 2.08
N THR A 123 -11.75 5.99 0.88
CA THR A 123 -12.78 6.30 -0.11
C THR A 123 -12.48 5.57 -1.41
N PHE A 124 -13.47 4.82 -1.91
CA PHE A 124 -13.42 4.19 -3.22
C PHE A 124 -14.38 4.92 -4.14
N ARG A 125 -13.91 5.29 -5.34
CA ARG A 125 -14.75 5.89 -6.37
C ARG A 125 -14.72 5.01 -7.61
N LEU A 126 -15.83 4.34 -7.88
CA LEU A 126 -15.97 3.40 -8.97
C LEU A 126 -16.14 4.11 -10.31
N ASN A 127 -15.84 3.43 -11.42
CA ASN A 127 -16.05 3.98 -12.75
C ASN A 127 -17.55 4.06 -13.13
N GLN A 128 -18.39 3.22 -12.54
CA GLN A 128 -19.85 3.21 -12.63
C GLN A 128 -20.45 2.88 -11.25
N PRO A 129 -21.69 3.30 -10.95
CA PRO A 129 -22.35 2.91 -9.71
C PRO A 129 -22.52 1.39 -9.64
N ASP A 130 -22.16 0.78 -8.51
CA ASP A 130 -22.34 -0.64 -8.24
C ASP A 130 -22.66 -0.85 -6.75
N MET A 131 -23.91 -1.26 -6.47
CA MET A 131 -24.39 -1.55 -5.11
C MET A 131 -23.88 -2.89 -4.57
N GLY A 132 -23.50 -3.82 -5.44
CA GLY A 132 -22.98 -5.14 -5.07
C GLY A 132 -21.50 -5.11 -4.68
N TRP A 133 -20.79 -3.99 -4.92
CA TRP A 133 -19.37 -3.86 -4.59
C TRP A 133 -19.06 -4.14 -3.11
N ARG A 134 -19.96 -3.76 -2.19
CA ARG A 134 -19.76 -4.07 -0.76
C ARG A 134 -19.78 -5.57 -0.46
N ASP A 135 -20.47 -6.37 -1.27
CA ASP A 135 -20.71 -7.79 -1.02
C ASP A 135 -19.49 -8.64 -1.41
N ILE A 136 -18.55 -8.08 -2.17
CA ILE A 136 -17.29 -8.74 -2.57
C ILE A 136 -16.12 -8.40 -1.64
N ILE A 137 -16.32 -7.55 -0.63
CA ILE A 137 -15.27 -7.20 0.32
C ILE A 137 -14.99 -8.39 1.22
N ASN A 138 -13.71 -8.79 1.25
CA ASN A 138 -13.21 -9.85 2.13
C ASN A 138 -12.42 -9.23 3.28
N ASN A 139 -12.80 -9.58 4.52
CA ASN A 139 -12.19 -9.07 5.74
C ASN A 139 -11.30 -10.11 6.43
N TRP A 140 -10.60 -10.92 5.64
CA TRP A 140 -9.72 -11.95 6.16
C TRP A 140 -8.65 -11.34 7.08
N GLN A 141 -8.64 -11.73 8.36
CA GLN A 141 -7.74 -11.21 9.39
C GLN A 141 -7.80 -9.69 9.64
N THR A 142 -8.84 -9.03 9.14
CA THR A 142 -9.09 -7.61 9.34
C THR A 142 -10.45 -7.39 9.99
N SER A 143 -10.65 -6.21 10.54
CA SER A 143 -11.96 -5.74 10.98
C SER A 143 -12.17 -4.35 10.42
N ASN A 144 -13.35 -4.03 9.92
CA ASN A 144 -13.61 -2.73 9.30
C ASN A 144 -15.04 -2.29 9.56
N ALA A 145 -15.25 -0.99 9.39
CA ALA A 145 -16.59 -0.45 9.26
C ALA A 145 -17.27 -1.01 8.00
N ASP A 146 -18.58 -1.17 8.09
CA ASP A 146 -19.39 -1.46 6.90
C ASP A 146 -19.23 -0.33 5.89
N PRO A 147 -19.02 -0.63 4.60
CA PRO A 147 -18.95 0.40 3.57
C PRO A 147 -20.29 1.13 3.41
N GLU A 148 -20.22 2.45 3.37
CA GLU A 148 -21.38 3.31 3.17
C GLU A 148 -21.32 4.00 1.81
N THR A 149 -22.49 4.23 1.20
CA THR A 149 -22.62 5.02 -0.03
C THR A 149 -23.83 5.94 0.05
N HIS A 150 -23.75 7.10 -0.59
CA HIS A 150 -24.83 8.09 -0.64
C HIS A 150 -25.23 8.47 -2.07
N ASP A 151 -24.59 7.85 -3.08
CA ASP A 151 -24.73 8.18 -4.50
C ASP A 151 -25.03 6.93 -5.35
N GLY A 152 -25.67 5.94 -4.75
CA GLY A 152 -26.11 4.71 -5.43
C GLY A 152 -24.99 3.73 -5.74
N GLY A 153 -23.91 3.72 -4.93
CA GLY A 153 -22.78 2.81 -5.09
C GLY A 153 -21.70 3.34 -6.04
N LYS A 154 -21.69 4.64 -6.34
CA LYS A 154 -20.64 5.27 -7.15
C LYS A 154 -19.42 5.64 -6.32
N THR A 155 -19.64 6.03 -5.07
CA THR A 155 -18.63 6.35 -4.07
C THR A 155 -18.93 5.57 -2.79
N TRP A 156 -17.92 4.87 -2.29
CA TRP A 156 -17.98 4.07 -1.07
C TRP A 156 -17.01 4.61 -0.04
N TYR A 157 -17.47 4.72 1.19
CA TYR A 157 -16.73 5.23 2.34
C TYR A 157 -16.56 4.11 3.36
N VAL A 158 -15.32 3.89 3.80
CA VAL A 158 -14.99 2.97 4.89
C VAL A 158 -14.29 3.79 5.95
N SER A 159 -14.97 4.07 7.06
CA SER A 159 -14.47 5.01 8.08
C SER A 159 -13.20 4.50 8.77
N TRP A 160 -13.10 3.20 8.98
CA TRP A 160 -11.92 2.55 9.56
C TRP A 160 -11.80 1.11 9.07
N ALA A 161 -10.56 0.65 8.92
CA ALA A 161 -10.20 -0.76 8.83
C ALA A 161 -8.98 -0.99 9.72
N HIS A 162 -9.10 -1.96 10.63
CA HIS A 162 -8.08 -2.38 11.57
C HIS A 162 -7.42 -3.67 11.08
N ILE A 163 -6.10 -3.62 11.04
CA ILE A 163 -5.26 -4.79 10.78
C ILE A 163 -4.65 -5.19 12.11
N ASN A 164 -4.87 -6.45 12.48
CA ASN A 164 -4.31 -7.00 13.71
C ASN A 164 -2.78 -7.04 13.63
N GLU A 165 -2.13 -7.09 14.78
CA GLU A 165 -0.71 -7.38 14.81
C GLU A 165 -0.43 -8.79 14.28
N THR A 166 0.66 -8.92 13.54
CA THR A 166 1.09 -10.19 12.96
C THR A 166 2.54 -10.43 13.32
N PHE A 167 2.81 -11.57 13.93
CA PHE A 167 4.17 -12.04 14.19
C PHE A 167 4.63 -12.96 13.06
N PHE A 168 5.80 -12.67 12.50
CA PHE A 168 6.44 -13.51 11.49
C PHE A 168 7.57 -14.31 12.12
N GLU A 169 7.44 -15.64 12.10
CA GLU A 169 8.50 -16.57 12.49
C GLU A 169 9.55 -16.71 11.37
N VAL A 170 10.80 -17.00 11.74
CA VAL A 170 11.90 -17.19 10.78
C VAL A 170 11.62 -18.40 9.88
N VAL A 171 11.55 -18.19 8.57
CA VAL A 171 11.72 -19.25 7.56
C VAL A 171 13.20 -19.28 7.16
N SER A 172 13.86 -20.43 7.12
CA SER A 172 15.33 -20.51 6.98
C SER A 172 15.88 -20.19 5.55
N GLN A 173 16.89 -19.31 5.41
CA GLN A 173 18.17 -19.45 4.63
C GLN A 173 18.89 -18.13 4.12
N THR A 174 19.51 -17.31 4.99
CA THR A 174 20.68 -16.37 4.75
C THR A 174 20.64 -15.13 3.80
N ASN A 175 20.62 -13.93 4.44
CA ASN A 175 20.95 -12.53 4.01
C ASN A 175 19.88 -11.44 3.64
N SER A 176 19.36 -10.73 4.68
CA SER A 176 18.90 -9.30 4.73
C SER A 176 17.41 -9.07 5.05
N LEU A 177 17.09 -8.64 6.28
CA LEU A 177 15.74 -8.52 6.84
C LEU A 177 14.87 -7.41 6.18
N ILE A 178 13.72 -7.76 5.58
CA ILE A 178 12.70 -6.81 5.10
C ILE A 178 11.28 -7.23 5.55
N CYS A 179 10.60 -6.46 6.40
CA CYS A 179 9.16 -6.62 6.64
C CYS A 179 8.42 -5.45 5.99
N LEU A 180 7.55 -5.75 5.04
CA LEU A 180 6.83 -4.81 4.19
C LEU A 180 5.37 -4.73 4.63
N LEU A 181 4.85 -3.52 4.85
CA LEU A 181 3.41 -3.32 4.67
C LEU A 181 3.19 -3.09 3.18
N LEU A 182 2.64 -4.11 2.52
CA LEU A 182 2.49 -4.21 1.09
C LEU A 182 1.04 -3.84 0.72
N LEU A 183 0.85 -2.87 -0.17
CA LEU A 183 -0.49 -2.51 -0.66
C LEU A 183 -0.71 -3.03 -2.08
N VAL A 184 -0.85 -4.34 -2.22
CA VAL A 184 -0.75 -5.09 -3.50
C VAL A 184 -2.10 -5.60 -3.93
N LEU A 185 -2.29 -6.17 -5.14
CA LEU A 185 -3.44 -7.03 -5.41
C LEU A 185 -3.12 -8.36 -6.09
N ILE A 186 -4.11 -9.26 -6.18
CA ILE A 186 -4.14 -10.44 -7.05
C ILE A 186 -5.14 -10.16 -8.17
#